data_AF-A0A2D8RG24-F1
#
_entry.id   AF-A0A2D8RG24-F1
#
_cell.length_a   1.000
_cell.length_b   1.000
_cell.length_c   1.000
_cell.angle_alpha   90.00
_cell.angle_beta   90.00
_cell.angle_gamma   90.00
#
_symmetry.space_group_name_H-M   'P 1'
#
loop_
_entity.id
_entity.type
_entity.pdbx_description
1 polymer ?
#
loop_
_entity_poly.entity_id
_entity_poly.type
_entity_poly.pdbx_seq_one_letter_code
_entity_poly.pdbx_strand_id
1 'polypeptide(L)'
;MTSASFFKSLAATTLAVSFSASVSAAIIHEVSNQDQVVSSCGGAAYGLYTNGLALGSGSYCSYYYSINPGTNFTRFDDGTASFTGTATNQFGVEATINLNLFGFTTDYSPVKTGGGSNTADWGFYTNLTEDSSITIDGTEYFARLVGAPDNIGSKPVFQYGTGANDKTGEFGGSVWLDMYSANGDALFVEPNHWDINFDLGPGFELDVPAPATAGLLALGIAALRFARKRK
;
A
#
# COMPACT_ATOMS: atom_id res chain seq x y z
N MET A 1 59.81 5.59 46.65
CA MET A 1 59.84 5.05 45.27
C MET A 1 58.53 4.33 45.05
N THR A 2 57.64 4.97 44.30
CA THR A 2 56.21 4.70 44.20
C THR A 2 55.89 3.80 43.01
N SER A 3 54.96 2.88 43.25
CA SER A 3 54.44 1.85 42.35
C SER A 3 53.75 2.44 41.12
N ALA A 4 54.09 1.93 39.93
CA ALA A 4 53.41 2.25 38.67
C ALA A 4 53.19 0.97 37.86
N SER A 5 52.13 0.21 38.17
CA SER A 5 51.60 -0.81 37.25
C SER A 5 50.12 -1.11 37.50
N PHE A 6 49.22 -0.14 37.29
CA PHE A 6 47.77 -0.40 37.42
C PHE A 6 46.88 0.30 36.37
N PHE A 7 47.41 0.56 35.17
CA PHE A 7 46.63 1.21 34.09
C PHE A 7 46.77 0.50 32.73
N LYS A 8 46.72 -0.84 32.71
CA LYS A 8 46.62 -1.62 31.46
C LYS A 8 45.42 -2.56 31.49
N SER A 9 44.21 -2.03 31.65
CA SER A 9 42.99 -2.79 31.32
C SER A 9 41.76 -1.88 31.23
N LEU A 10 41.74 -0.93 30.29
CA LEU A 10 40.50 -0.21 29.97
C LEU A 10 40.56 0.43 28.57
N ALA A 11 40.89 -0.36 27.54
CA ALA A 11 40.89 0.13 26.16
C ALA A 11 40.43 -0.97 25.19
N ALA A 12 39.23 -1.52 25.41
CA ALA A 12 38.62 -2.47 24.48
C ALA A 12 37.08 -2.50 24.55
N THR A 13 36.43 -1.34 24.74
CA THR A 13 34.96 -1.29 24.80
C THR A 13 34.37 -0.06 24.12
N THR A 14 34.90 0.34 22.96
CA THR A 14 34.33 1.48 22.21
C THR A 14 34.52 1.29 20.71
N LEU A 15 33.86 0.28 20.14
CA LEU A 15 33.53 0.27 18.71
C LEU A 15 32.35 -0.67 18.42
N ALA A 16 31.20 -0.36 19.00
CA ALA A 16 29.91 -0.81 18.47
C ALA A 16 29.15 0.45 18.01
N VAL A 17 29.78 1.19 17.10
CA VAL A 17 29.18 2.35 16.45
C VAL A 17 28.13 1.81 15.48
N SER A 18 26.88 1.85 15.93
CA SER A 18 25.71 2.24 15.14
C SER A 18 25.73 1.87 13.66
N PHE A 19 25.61 0.57 13.35
CA PHE A 19 24.92 0.17 12.13
C PHE A 19 23.42 0.17 12.43
N SER A 20 22.85 1.37 12.58
CA SER A 20 21.42 1.57 12.34
C SER A 20 21.24 1.46 10.83
N ALA A 21 21.32 0.24 10.29
CA ALA A 21 20.75 -0.01 8.97
C ALA A 21 19.29 0.39 9.10
N SER A 22 18.87 1.43 8.38
CA SER A 22 17.46 1.70 8.16
C SER A 22 16.84 0.38 7.73
N VAL A 23 15.99 -0.19 8.59
CA VAL A 23 15.19 -1.36 8.26
C VAL A 23 14.21 -0.87 7.21
N SER A 24 14.63 -0.90 5.94
CA SER A 24 13.72 -0.73 4.82
C SER A 24 12.87 -1.98 4.76
N ALA A 25 11.55 -1.83 4.78
CA ALA A 25 10.64 -2.94 4.62
C ALA A 25 10.93 -3.65 3.29
N ALA A 26 10.96 -4.97 3.32
CA ALA A 26 11.23 -5.77 2.14
C ALA A 26 9.94 -5.99 1.34
N ILE A 27 10.06 -5.96 0.01
CA ILE A 27 8.95 -6.26 -0.89
C ILE A 27 8.69 -7.77 -0.84
N ILE A 28 7.51 -8.17 -0.36
CA ILE A 28 7.07 -9.57 -0.37
C ILE A 28 6.37 -9.90 -1.69
N HIS A 29 5.57 -8.98 -2.21
CA HIS A 29 4.76 -9.22 -3.39
C HIS A 29 4.59 -7.93 -4.18
N GLU A 30 4.90 -7.96 -5.47
CA GLU A 30 4.66 -6.85 -6.38
C GLU A 30 3.86 -7.34 -7.56
N VAL A 31 2.78 -6.62 -7.87
CA VAL A 31 1.90 -6.95 -8.96
C VAL A 31 1.55 -5.72 -9.77
N SER A 32 1.73 -5.82 -11.09
CA SER A 32 1.27 -4.79 -12.03
C SER A 32 -0.16 -5.09 -12.46
N ASN A 33 -0.96 -4.04 -12.58
CA ASN A 33 -2.23 -4.12 -13.27
C ASN A 33 -2.01 -4.48 -14.76
N GLN A 34 -2.99 -5.15 -15.35
CA GLN A 34 -3.09 -5.32 -16.80
C GLN A 34 -3.69 -4.09 -17.47
N ASP A 35 -3.65 -4.00 -18.80
CA ASP A 35 -4.38 -2.97 -19.54
C ASP A 35 -5.88 -3.13 -19.28
N GLN A 36 -6.50 -2.14 -18.65
CA GLN A 36 -7.90 -2.15 -18.27
C GLN A 36 -8.63 -1.03 -19.02
N VAL A 37 -9.56 -1.35 -19.93
CA VAL A 37 -10.27 -0.35 -20.75
C VAL A 37 -11.71 -0.16 -20.28
N VAL A 38 -12.00 0.93 -19.56
CA VAL A 38 -13.38 1.26 -19.14
C VAL A 38 -14.32 1.12 -20.35
N SER A 39 -15.35 0.27 -20.25
CA SER A 39 -16.28 -0.03 -21.34
C SER A 39 -17.21 1.16 -21.62
N SER A 40 -16.69 2.14 -22.37
CA SER A 40 -17.39 3.22 -23.09
C SER A 40 -18.71 3.69 -22.47
N CYS A 41 -18.65 3.98 -21.16
CA CYS A 41 -19.69 4.54 -20.29
C CYS A 41 -21.10 3.94 -20.49
N GLY A 42 -21.37 2.79 -19.88
CA GLY A 42 -22.70 2.16 -19.91
C GLY A 42 -22.71 0.74 -19.36
N GLY A 43 -21.53 0.14 -19.20
CA GLY A 43 -21.30 -1.03 -18.34
C GLY A 43 -20.75 -0.63 -16.97
N ALA A 44 -20.64 -1.62 -16.07
CA ALA A 44 -19.97 -1.44 -14.79
C ALA A 44 -18.49 -1.08 -15.04
N ALA A 45 -18.14 0.18 -14.78
CA ALA A 45 -16.78 0.64 -14.97
C ALA A 45 -15.84 -0.04 -13.98
N TYR A 46 -14.72 -0.52 -14.51
CA TYR A 46 -13.57 -1.02 -13.78
C TYR A 46 -12.42 -0.03 -13.98
N GLY A 47 -11.62 0.21 -12.95
CA GLY A 47 -10.68 1.33 -12.86
C GLY A 47 -11.01 2.28 -11.72
N LEU A 48 -10.70 3.57 -11.88
CA LEU A 48 -11.03 4.64 -10.92
C LEU A 48 -12.34 5.33 -11.33
N TYR A 49 -13.24 5.50 -10.37
CA TYR A 49 -14.48 6.26 -10.48
C TYR A 49 -14.49 7.42 -9.48
N THR A 50 -14.58 8.66 -9.97
CA THR A 50 -14.43 9.90 -9.18
C THR A 50 -15.75 10.54 -8.74
N ASN A 51 -16.84 9.77 -8.75
CA ASN A 51 -18.19 10.11 -8.29
C ASN A 51 -18.48 11.60 -8.02
N GLY A 52 -18.71 12.37 -9.08
CA GLY A 52 -19.04 13.81 -9.00
C GLY A 52 -17.93 14.76 -9.45
N LEU A 53 -16.70 14.29 -9.67
CA LEU A 53 -15.64 15.10 -10.30
C LEU A 53 -15.58 14.87 -11.82
N ALA A 54 -16.24 15.75 -12.59
CA ALA A 54 -16.27 15.71 -14.05
C ALA A 54 -15.17 16.58 -14.66
N LEU A 55 -14.16 15.97 -15.30
CA LEU A 55 -13.07 16.68 -15.98
C LEU A 55 -12.92 16.27 -17.45
N GLY A 56 -12.53 17.24 -18.30
CA GLY A 56 -12.42 17.09 -19.75
C GLY A 56 -13.75 17.16 -20.51
N SER A 57 -14.87 16.81 -19.88
CA SER A 57 -16.24 16.92 -20.41
C SER A 57 -17.26 17.04 -19.28
N GLY A 58 -18.46 17.54 -19.57
CA GLY A 58 -19.61 17.53 -18.64
C GLY A 58 -20.45 16.24 -18.71
N SER A 59 -20.03 15.25 -19.51
CA SER A 59 -20.71 13.95 -19.61
C SER A 59 -20.38 13.06 -18.42
N TYR A 60 -21.32 12.19 -17.98
CA TYR A 60 -21.08 11.18 -16.94
C TYR A 60 -19.84 10.29 -17.20
N CYS A 61 -19.43 10.16 -18.45
CA CYS A 61 -18.19 9.48 -18.82
C CYS A 61 -16.93 10.06 -18.17
N SER A 62 -16.90 11.34 -17.84
CA SER A 62 -15.70 12.00 -17.30
C SER A 62 -15.34 11.54 -15.90
N TYR A 63 -16.25 10.82 -15.22
CA TYR A 63 -16.02 10.25 -13.90
C TYR A 63 -15.17 8.98 -13.93
N TYR A 64 -14.99 8.35 -15.09
CA TYR A 64 -14.37 7.04 -15.20
C TYR A 64 -12.98 7.10 -15.82
N TYR A 65 -12.01 6.52 -15.12
CA TYR A 65 -10.62 6.48 -15.49
C TYR A 65 -10.17 5.02 -15.61
N SER A 66 -9.59 4.68 -16.76
CA SER A 66 -8.95 3.40 -17.01
C SER A 66 -7.61 3.37 -16.30
N ILE A 67 -7.34 2.38 -15.46
CA ILE A 67 -6.02 2.27 -14.81
C ILE A 67 -4.99 1.87 -15.87
N ASN A 68 -3.92 2.65 -15.97
CA ASN A 68 -2.88 2.46 -16.96
C ASN A 68 -1.90 1.34 -16.54
N PRO A 69 -1.23 0.69 -17.51
CA PRO A 69 -0.10 -0.19 -17.25
C PRO A 69 0.99 0.49 -16.42
N GLY A 70 1.69 -0.31 -15.60
CA GLY A 70 2.70 0.19 -14.67
C GLY A 70 2.13 0.70 -13.34
N THR A 71 0.81 0.59 -13.15
CA THR A 71 0.21 0.71 -11.81
C THR A 71 0.54 -0.55 -11.00
N ASN A 72 1.13 -0.37 -9.83
CA ASN A 72 1.65 -1.43 -8.99
C ASN A 72 0.94 -1.48 -7.63
N PHE A 73 0.62 -2.70 -7.21
CA PHE A 73 0.34 -3.02 -5.83
C PHE A 73 1.55 -3.75 -5.22
N THR A 74 2.15 -3.16 -4.21
CA THR A 74 3.36 -3.68 -3.54
C THR A 74 3.06 -3.93 -2.08
N ARG A 75 3.24 -5.17 -1.62
CA ARG A 75 3.13 -5.55 -0.20
C ARG A 75 4.51 -5.65 0.44
N PHE A 76 4.59 -5.18 1.68
CA PHE A 76 5.82 -5.19 2.45
C PHE A 76 5.75 -6.16 3.64
N ASP A 77 6.91 -6.56 4.13
CA ASP A 77 7.07 -7.51 5.25
C ASP A 77 6.72 -6.96 6.63
N ASP A 78 6.61 -5.65 6.75
CA ASP A 78 6.12 -4.96 7.94
C ASP A 78 4.57 -4.92 8.02
N GLY A 79 3.88 -5.52 7.05
CA GLY A 79 2.42 -5.55 7.00
C GLY A 79 1.80 -4.28 6.42
N THR A 80 2.58 -3.41 5.79
CA THR A 80 2.10 -2.28 4.98
C THR A 80 1.97 -2.67 3.50
N ALA A 81 1.37 -1.80 2.70
CA ALA A 81 1.39 -1.91 1.25
C ALA A 81 1.34 -0.53 0.57
N SER A 82 1.67 -0.49 -0.72
CA SER A 82 1.56 0.67 -1.58
C SER A 82 0.72 0.31 -2.81
N PHE A 83 -0.17 1.21 -3.22
CA PHE A 83 -0.85 1.16 -4.50
C PHE A 83 -0.56 2.45 -5.26
N THR A 84 0.29 2.38 -6.28
CA THR A 84 0.79 3.55 -7.01
C THR A 84 0.65 3.36 -8.51
N GLY A 85 0.35 4.43 -9.24
CA GLY A 85 0.22 4.35 -10.68
C GLY A 85 -0.52 5.53 -11.29
N THR A 86 -1.07 5.31 -12.48
CA THR A 86 -1.88 6.32 -13.17
C THR A 86 -3.16 5.71 -13.71
N ALA A 87 -4.16 6.55 -13.92
CA ALA A 87 -5.38 6.20 -14.62
C ALA A 87 -5.78 7.35 -15.56
N THR A 88 -6.30 7.04 -16.74
CA THR A 88 -6.66 8.04 -17.75
C THR A 88 -8.12 7.88 -18.15
N ASN A 89 -8.87 8.98 -18.18
CA ASN A 89 -10.22 8.96 -18.73
C ASN A 89 -10.19 9.04 -20.27
N GLN A 90 -11.33 8.76 -20.92
CA GLN A 90 -11.41 8.78 -22.39
C GLN A 90 -11.14 10.16 -23.04
N PHE A 91 -11.07 11.22 -22.23
CA PHE A 91 -10.77 12.58 -22.69
C PHE A 91 -9.29 12.95 -22.53
N GLY A 92 -8.45 12.00 -22.09
CA GLY A 92 -7.02 12.21 -21.90
C GLY A 92 -6.65 12.91 -20.60
N VAL A 93 -7.59 13.07 -19.66
CA VAL A 93 -7.27 13.57 -18.31
C VAL A 93 -6.66 12.43 -17.52
N GLU A 94 -5.46 12.66 -16.98
CA GLU A 94 -4.72 11.71 -16.16
C GLU A 94 -4.95 11.96 -14.67
N ALA A 95 -5.07 10.87 -13.93
CA ALA A 95 -5.08 10.79 -12.48
C ALA A 95 -3.82 10.02 -12.03
N THR A 96 -3.03 10.60 -11.14
CA THR A 96 -1.89 9.94 -10.49
C THR A 96 -2.34 9.43 -9.14
N ILE A 97 -2.16 8.14 -8.88
CA ILE A 97 -2.62 7.45 -7.66
C ILE A 97 -1.40 7.15 -6.79
N ASN A 98 -1.48 7.51 -5.51
CA ASN A 98 -0.47 7.19 -4.51
C ASN A 98 -1.14 6.87 -3.16
N LEU A 99 -1.34 5.58 -2.88
CA LEU A 99 -1.97 5.13 -1.64
C LEU A 99 -0.98 4.29 -0.83
N ASN A 100 -0.81 4.61 0.45
CA ASN A 100 -0.03 3.79 1.38
C ASN A 100 -0.96 3.21 2.45
N LEU A 101 -0.99 1.89 2.49
CA LEU A 101 -1.97 1.08 3.21
C LEU A 101 -1.33 0.46 4.44
N PHE A 102 -2.08 0.37 5.54
CA PHE A 102 -1.65 -0.34 6.74
C PHE A 102 -2.83 -1.00 7.46
N GLY A 103 -2.52 -1.74 8.53
CA GLY A 103 -3.52 -2.49 9.29
C GLY A 103 -3.99 -3.73 8.53
N PHE A 104 -3.02 -4.52 8.03
CA PHE A 104 -3.28 -5.76 7.32
C PHE A 104 -4.03 -6.78 8.18
N THR A 105 -5.03 -7.44 7.58
CA THR A 105 -5.74 -8.59 8.16
C THR A 105 -6.20 -9.54 7.05
N THR A 106 -6.40 -10.81 7.38
CA THR A 106 -7.01 -11.82 6.49
C THR A 106 -8.46 -12.12 6.87
N ASP A 107 -8.97 -11.47 7.92
CA ASP A 107 -10.34 -11.61 8.40
C ASP A 107 -10.95 -10.21 8.55
N TYR A 108 -11.89 -9.88 7.67
CA TYR A 108 -12.60 -8.61 7.67
C TYR A 108 -14.00 -8.75 7.07
N SER A 109 -14.94 -7.98 7.61
CA SER A 109 -16.29 -7.79 7.09
C SER A 109 -16.78 -6.41 7.53
N PRO A 110 -17.55 -5.68 6.70
CA PRO A 110 -18.11 -6.07 5.41
C PRO A 110 -17.10 -5.96 4.25
N VAL A 111 -17.39 -6.64 3.14
CA VAL A 111 -16.53 -6.68 1.93
C VAL A 111 -17.36 -6.42 0.66
N LYS A 112 -16.71 -5.97 -0.43
CA LYS A 112 -17.34 -5.83 -1.75
C LYS A 112 -17.29 -7.19 -2.47
N THR A 113 -18.42 -7.70 -2.96
CA THR A 113 -18.53 -9.07 -3.51
C THR A 113 -19.01 -9.14 -4.96
N GLY A 114 -19.03 -8.03 -5.69
CA GLY A 114 -19.52 -8.01 -7.08
C GLY A 114 -18.71 -8.88 -8.04
N GLY A 115 -17.43 -9.15 -7.75
CA GLY A 115 -16.59 -10.08 -8.50
C GLY A 115 -16.64 -11.53 -8.05
N GLY A 116 -17.05 -11.78 -6.80
CA GLY A 116 -17.09 -13.10 -6.20
C GLY A 116 -17.35 -13.06 -4.70
N SER A 117 -17.87 -14.16 -4.16
CA SER A 117 -18.18 -14.29 -2.73
C SER A 117 -17.20 -15.17 -1.95
N ASN A 118 -16.21 -15.76 -2.62
CA ASN A 118 -15.21 -16.59 -1.97
C ASN A 118 -14.04 -15.71 -1.51
N THR A 119 -13.93 -15.51 -0.21
CA THR A 119 -12.93 -14.62 0.41
C THR A 119 -11.74 -15.37 1.00
N ALA A 120 -11.59 -16.67 0.71
CA ALA A 120 -10.63 -17.54 1.40
C ALA A 120 -9.16 -17.14 1.20
N ASP A 121 -8.83 -16.49 0.08
CA ASP A 121 -7.50 -16.00 -0.26
C ASP A 121 -7.38 -14.47 -0.17
N TRP A 122 -8.37 -13.78 0.41
CA TRP A 122 -8.38 -12.33 0.44
C TRP A 122 -7.50 -11.78 1.57
N GLY A 123 -6.86 -10.66 1.28
CA GLY A 123 -6.22 -9.80 2.27
C GLY A 123 -6.87 -8.42 2.28
N PHE A 124 -6.84 -7.78 3.45
CA PHE A 124 -7.48 -6.50 3.69
C PHE A 124 -6.51 -5.53 4.35
N TYR A 125 -6.63 -4.26 3.99
CA TYR A 125 -5.94 -3.16 4.67
C TYR A 125 -6.98 -2.18 5.21
N THR A 126 -6.97 -1.98 6.53
CA THR A 126 -8.03 -1.26 7.24
C THR A 126 -7.81 0.24 7.35
N ASN A 127 -6.66 0.74 6.92
CA ASN A 127 -6.32 2.17 6.97
C ASN A 127 -5.42 2.62 5.81
N LEU A 128 -5.38 3.94 5.61
CA LEU A 128 -4.45 4.67 4.76
C LEU A 128 -3.63 5.66 5.58
N THR A 129 -2.39 5.92 5.18
CA THR A 129 -1.59 7.02 5.74
C THR A 129 -2.17 8.38 5.35
N GLU A 130 -1.86 9.42 6.12
CA GLU A 130 -2.38 10.78 5.89
C GLU A 130 -1.91 11.41 4.57
N ASP A 131 -0.78 10.94 4.01
CA ASP A 131 -0.22 11.39 2.73
C ASP A 131 -0.72 10.60 1.51
N SER A 132 -1.65 9.65 1.71
CA SER A 132 -2.30 8.94 0.61
C SER A 132 -3.16 9.90 -0.21
N SER A 133 -2.92 10.00 -1.51
CA SER A 133 -3.57 10.97 -2.38
C SER A 133 -3.82 10.46 -3.80
N ILE A 134 -4.72 11.15 -4.50
CA ILE A 134 -4.92 11.04 -5.93
C ILE A 134 -4.85 12.45 -6.51
N THR A 135 -3.98 12.67 -7.50
CA THR A 135 -3.83 13.96 -8.17
C THR A 135 -4.47 13.91 -9.55
N ILE A 136 -5.40 14.81 -9.84
CA ILE A 136 -6.06 14.91 -11.16
C ILE A 136 -6.00 16.36 -11.64
N ASP A 137 -5.52 16.57 -12.87
CA ASP A 137 -5.37 17.91 -13.47
C ASP A 137 -4.62 18.91 -12.56
N GLY A 138 -3.56 18.43 -11.90
CA GLY A 138 -2.73 19.22 -10.98
C GLY A 138 -3.37 19.51 -9.61
N THR A 139 -4.59 19.04 -9.34
CA THR A 139 -5.23 19.14 -8.03
C THR A 139 -5.04 17.85 -7.25
N GLU A 140 -4.47 17.95 -6.05
CA GLU A 140 -4.27 16.82 -5.14
C GLU A 140 -5.47 16.65 -4.20
N TYR A 141 -5.99 15.42 -4.14
CA TYR A 141 -7.09 15.02 -3.26
C TYR A 141 -6.57 13.97 -2.27
N PHE A 142 -6.71 14.23 -0.97
CA PHE A 142 -6.24 13.34 0.08
C PHE A 142 -7.28 12.25 0.37
N ALA A 143 -6.86 11.00 0.40
CA ALA A 143 -7.74 9.85 0.46
C ALA A 143 -7.81 9.27 1.88
N ARG A 144 -9.01 8.86 2.30
CA ARG A 144 -9.24 7.97 3.45
C ARG A 144 -10.11 6.81 2.99
N LEU A 145 -9.98 5.65 3.64
CA LEU A 145 -10.94 4.57 3.39
C LEU A 145 -12.30 4.98 3.92
N VAL A 146 -13.37 4.64 3.20
CA VAL A 146 -14.73 4.89 3.69
C VAL A 146 -14.91 4.22 5.05
N GLY A 147 -15.28 5.01 6.04
CA GLY A 147 -15.45 4.54 7.42
C GLY A 147 -14.15 4.40 8.22
N ALA A 148 -12.96 4.68 7.68
CA ALA A 148 -11.75 4.81 8.50
C ALA A 148 -11.42 6.29 8.77
N PRO A 149 -10.89 6.63 9.97
CA PRO A 149 -10.59 5.73 11.08
C PRO A 149 -11.80 5.43 11.99
N ASP A 150 -12.90 6.18 11.87
CA ASP A 150 -13.92 6.28 12.93
C ASP A 150 -14.90 5.09 13.01
N ASN A 151 -15.08 4.36 11.92
CA ASN A 151 -16.12 3.34 11.74
C ASN A 151 -15.59 2.06 11.06
N ILE A 152 -14.34 1.68 11.33
CA ILE A 152 -13.75 0.44 10.84
C ILE A 152 -14.65 -0.75 11.26
N GLY A 153 -14.92 -1.66 10.32
CA GLY A 153 -15.85 -2.78 10.48
C GLY A 153 -17.31 -2.48 10.09
N SER A 154 -17.63 -1.25 9.70
CA SER A 154 -18.99 -0.90 9.22
C SER A 154 -19.09 -0.74 7.70
N LYS A 155 -17.95 -0.60 7.02
CA LYS A 155 -17.84 -0.34 5.58
C LYS A 155 -16.70 -1.17 4.98
N PRO A 156 -16.76 -1.47 3.67
CA PRO A 156 -15.66 -2.15 3.00
C PRO A 156 -14.36 -1.34 3.07
N VAL A 157 -13.25 -2.05 3.17
CA VAL A 157 -11.89 -1.48 3.18
C VAL A 157 -11.17 -1.86 1.89
N PHE A 158 -9.89 -1.52 1.78
CA PHE A 158 -9.08 -2.03 0.67
C PHE A 158 -8.99 -3.55 0.77
N GLN A 159 -9.42 -4.24 -0.28
CA GLN A 159 -9.40 -5.70 -0.39
C GLN A 159 -8.61 -6.12 -1.63
N TYR A 160 -7.90 -7.23 -1.55
CA TYR A 160 -7.25 -7.86 -2.70
C TYR A 160 -7.29 -9.39 -2.58
N GLY A 161 -7.27 -10.10 -3.70
CA GLY A 161 -7.48 -11.55 -3.78
C GLY A 161 -8.25 -11.98 -5.03
N THR A 162 -8.51 -13.28 -5.18
CA THR A 162 -9.30 -13.81 -6.30
C THR A 162 -10.77 -13.42 -6.17
N GLY A 163 -11.29 -12.65 -7.12
CA GLY A 163 -12.64 -12.09 -7.07
C GLY A 163 -12.81 -10.90 -6.14
N ALA A 164 -11.71 -10.36 -5.58
CA ALA A 164 -11.73 -9.17 -4.73
C ALA A 164 -11.92 -7.87 -5.53
N ASN A 165 -11.72 -7.91 -6.85
CA ASN A 165 -12.20 -6.86 -7.73
C ASN A 165 -13.74 -6.91 -7.74
N ASP A 166 -14.44 -5.87 -7.31
CA ASP A 166 -15.91 -5.83 -7.26
C ASP A 166 -16.57 -5.94 -8.66
N LYS A 167 -15.80 -5.96 -9.75
CA LYS A 167 -16.30 -5.98 -11.13
C LYS A 167 -15.99 -7.28 -11.88
N THR A 168 -15.03 -8.08 -11.42
CA THR A 168 -14.53 -9.28 -12.13
C THR A 168 -14.23 -10.41 -11.16
N GLY A 169 -14.25 -11.66 -11.63
CA GLY A 169 -13.84 -12.83 -10.83
C GLY A 169 -12.33 -13.07 -10.79
N GLU A 170 -11.55 -12.18 -11.39
CA GLU A 170 -10.10 -12.31 -11.53
C GLU A 170 -9.37 -11.96 -10.22
N PHE A 171 -8.08 -12.32 -10.14
CA PHE A 171 -7.22 -11.84 -9.06
C PHE A 171 -7.02 -10.33 -9.20
N GLY A 172 -7.32 -9.58 -8.14
CA GLY A 172 -7.37 -8.13 -8.21
C GLY A 172 -7.64 -7.50 -6.86
N GLY A 173 -8.14 -6.27 -6.87
CA GLY A 173 -8.54 -5.58 -5.65
C GLY A 173 -9.56 -4.50 -5.89
N SER A 174 -10.14 -4.03 -4.79
CA SER A 174 -11.05 -2.91 -4.81
C SER A 174 -11.05 -2.12 -3.51
N VAL A 175 -11.46 -0.85 -3.60
CA VAL A 175 -11.55 0.04 -2.44
C VAL A 175 -12.52 1.19 -2.69
N TRP A 176 -13.20 1.64 -1.62
CA TRP A 176 -13.90 2.92 -1.61
C TRP A 176 -13.12 3.96 -0.81
N LEU A 177 -13.06 5.18 -1.34
CA LEU A 177 -12.26 6.28 -0.81
C LEU A 177 -13.12 7.53 -0.58
N ASP A 178 -13.06 8.05 0.64
CA ASP A 178 -13.52 9.40 0.96
C ASP A 178 -12.38 10.39 0.66
N MET A 179 -12.68 11.46 -0.07
CA MET A 179 -11.66 12.40 -0.55
C MET A 179 -11.79 13.78 0.11
N TYR A 180 -10.63 14.35 0.44
CA TYR A 180 -10.49 15.59 1.20
C TYR A 180 -9.58 16.59 0.48
N SER A 181 -9.79 17.87 0.76
CA SER A 181 -8.88 18.94 0.36
C SER A 181 -7.57 18.89 1.15
N ALA A 182 -6.56 19.63 0.70
CA ALA A 182 -5.30 19.80 1.45
C ALA A 182 -5.49 20.40 2.86
N ASN A 183 -6.59 21.11 3.10
CA ASN A 183 -6.92 21.66 4.42
C ASN A 183 -7.73 20.68 5.28
N GLY A 184 -8.05 19.49 4.76
CA GLY A 184 -8.86 18.49 5.43
C GLY A 184 -10.37 18.67 5.26
N ASP A 185 -10.82 19.55 4.36
CA ASP A 185 -12.25 19.70 4.07
C ASP A 185 -12.76 18.47 3.31
N ALA A 186 -13.90 17.92 3.73
CA ALA A 186 -14.54 16.84 3.01
C ALA A 186 -15.04 17.32 1.63
N LEU A 187 -14.61 16.66 0.56
CA LEU A 187 -14.98 17.01 -0.82
C LEU A 187 -15.90 15.96 -1.44
N PHE A 188 -15.48 14.70 -1.37
CA PHE A 188 -16.20 13.56 -1.97
C PHE A 188 -16.32 12.46 -0.91
N VAL A 189 -17.34 12.61 -0.06
CA VAL A 189 -17.66 11.67 1.02
C VAL A 189 -19.10 11.17 0.88
N GLU A 190 -19.49 10.14 1.63
CA GLU A 190 -20.81 9.50 1.55
C GLU A 190 -21.97 10.48 1.23
N PRO A 191 -22.76 10.26 0.16
CA PRO A 191 -22.78 9.09 -0.74
C PRO A 191 -21.81 9.16 -1.93
N ASN A 192 -20.94 10.16 -2.01
CA ASN A 192 -20.14 10.48 -3.20
C ASN A 192 -18.68 9.99 -3.13
N HIS A 193 -18.41 8.89 -2.43
CA HIS A 193 -17.05 8.34 -2.37
C HIS A 193 -16.54 7.95 -3.76
N TRP A 194 -15.22 7.95 -3.90
CA TRP A 194 -14.54 7.40 -5.07
C TRP A 194 -14.39 5.89 -4.94
N ASP A 195 -14.27 5.21 -6.07
CA ASP A 195 -14.14 3.76 -6.13
C ASP A 195 -12.95 3.38 -7.03
N ILE A 196 -12.10 2.47 -6.59
CA ILE A 196 -11.05 1.87 -7.41
C ILE A 196 -11.31 0.37 -7.48
N ASN A 197 -11.31 -0.19 -8.70
CA ASN A 197 -11.41 -1.61 -8.96
C ASN A 197 -10.37 -1.99 -10.01
N PHE A 198 -9.56 -3.00 -9.76
CA PHE A 198 -8.46 -3.36 -10.66
C PHE A 198 -8.23 -4.86 -10.65
N ASP A 199 -7.81 -5.40 -11.78
CA ASP A 199 -7.21 -6.74 -11.81
C ASP A 199 -5.71 -6.62 -11.60
N LEU A 200 -5.09 -7.72 -11.26
CA LEU A 200 -3.66 -7.83 -11.06
C LEU A 200 -3.16 -8.96 -11.94
N GLY A 201 -2.09 -8.70 -12.72
CA GLY A 201 -1.44 -9.74 -13.49
C GLY A 201 -0.76 -10.78 -12.59
N PRO A 202 -0.20 -11.87 -13.14
CA PRO A 202 0.67 -12.75 -12.36
C PRO A 202 1.90 -11.95 -11.90
N GLY A 203 1.92 -11.57 -10.62
CA GLY A 203 3.08 -10.97 -9.97
C GLY A 203 4.17 -12.02 -9.73
N PHE A 204 5.39 -11.57 -9.50
CA PHE A 204 6.44 -12.43 -8.97
C PHE A 204 6.45 -12.28 -7.45
N GLU A 205 6.25 -13.37 -6.72
CA GLU A 205 6.58 -13.43 -5.31
C GLU A 205 8.12 -13.42 -5.22
N LEU A 206 8.68 -12.32 -4.70
CA LEU A 206 10.10 -12.26 -4.44
C LEU A 206 10.36 -13.01 -3.15
N ASP A 207 11.11 -14.11 -3.24
CA ASP A 207 11.60 -14.84 -2.07
C ASP A 207 12.53 -13.91 -1.30
N VAL A 208 12.00 -13.24 -0.28
CA VAL A 208 12.74 -12.22 0.47
C VAL A 208 13.84 -12.93 1.26
N PRO A 209 15.14 -12.64 1.00
CA PRO A 209 16.20 -13.20 1.80
C PRO A 209 16.02 -12.74 3.25
N ALA A 210 16.13 -13.68 4.20
CA ALA A 210 15.97 -13.40 5.63
C ALA A 210 16.69 -12.09 6.01
N PRO A 211 16.05 -11.19 6.80
CA PRO A 211 16.56 -9.85 7.04
C PRO A 211 18.04 -9.87 7.41
N ALA A 212 18.84 -8.99 6.81
CA ALA A 212 20.28 -8.88 7.09
C ALA A 212 20.57 -8.68 8.60
N THR A 213 19.58 -8.24 9.37
CA THR A 213 19.60 -8.16 10.84
C THR A 213 19.82 -9.52 11.52
N ALA A 214 19.29 -10.62 10.96
CA ALA A 214 19.58 -11.98 11.45
C ALA A 214 21.05 -12.35 11.21
N GLY A 215 21.60 -11.96 10.07
CA GLY A 215 23.03 -12.10 9.76
C GLY A 215 23.92 -11.27 10.69
N LEU A 216 23.55 -10.01 10.93
CA LEU A 216 24.24 -9.12 11.86
C LEU A 216 24.15 -9.59 13.32
N LEU A 217 22.99 -10.13 13.74
CA LEU A 217 22.82 -10.74 15.05
C LEU A 217 23.74 -11.96 15.20
N ALA A 218 23.78 -12.83 14.20
CA ALA A 218 24.66 -13.99 14.19
C ALA A 218 26.14 -13.59 14.27
N LEU A 219 26.56 -12.56 13.53
CA LEU A 219 27.90 -11.98 13.59
C LEU A 219 28.20 -11.36 14.95
N GLY A 220 27.25 -10.65 15.54
CA GLY A 220 27.36 -10.08 16.89
C GLY A 220 27.54 -11.14 17.97
N ILE A 221 26.74 -12.22 17.93
CA ILE A 221 26.88 -13.37 18.83
C ILE A 221 28.25 -14.05 18.63
N ALA A 222 28.69 -14.24 17.39
CA ALA A 222 29.99 -14.82 17.09
C ALA A 222 31.14 -13.96 17.65
N ALA A 223 31.11 -12.64 17.42
CA ALA A 223 32.11 -11.70 17.93
C ALA A 223 32.17 -11.72 19.47
N LEU A 224 31.03 -11.74 20.16
CA LEU A 224 30.96 -11.89 21.62
C LEU A 224 31.59 -13.21 22.10
N ARG A 225 31.34 -14.31 21.39
CA ARG A 225 31.92 -15.63 21.71
C ARG A 225 33.43 -15.64 21.54
N PHE A 226 33.95 -15.02 20.49
CA PHE A 226 35.40 -14.90 20.25
C PHE A 226 36.08 -13.97 21.26
N ALA A 227 35.44 -12.87 21.66
CA ALA A 227 35.95 -11.98 22.69
C ALA A 227 36.04 -12.69 24.06
N ARG A 228 35.08 -13.56 24.39
CA ARG A 228 35.07 -14.33 25.64
C ARG A 228 36.16 -15.40 25.72
N LYS A 229 36.61 -15.96 24.59
CA LYS A 229 37.69 -16.96 24.54
C LYS A 229 39.10 -16.37 24.66
N ARG A 230 39.25 -15.04 24.57
CA ARG A 230 40.55 -14.34 24.66
C ARG A 230 40.86 -13.76 26.04
N LYS A 231 39.95 -13.90 27.01
CA LYS A 231 40.20 -13.66 28.43
C LYS A 231 40.46 -14.99 29.12
#